data_AF-A0A7V2WTC2-F1
#
_entry.id   AF-A0A7V2WTC2-F1
#
_cell.length_a   1.000
_cell.length_b   1.000
_cell.length_c   1.000
_cell.angle_alpha   90.00
_cell.angle_beta   90.00
_cell.angle_gamma   90.00
#
_symmetry.space_group_name_H-M   'P 1'
#
loop_
_entity.id
_entity.type
_entity.pdbx_description
1 polymer ?
#
loop_
_entity_poly.entity_id
_entity_poly.type
_entity_poly.pdbx_seq_one_letter_code
_entity_poly.pdbx_strand_id
1 'polypeptide(L)'
;HREGALPGVSKMKRHGSVPCHDTLVVSMLAIDALAIGKIPFKRSYFFDFSKRVLNNWKLLERYGYYFSDELEFPNMDFSSTYPGGVPCSFLETKVEPTFFELPYIRSDFDDVLSAVSSQEWTSARKAAVRSFFETQPSCPYGVSEKDLEAKLGYIGVILTVLKHLKEEVNRGNGFEGLRLFRVGNLRTTDPVEIAPVITLQRVMDNYVSKEEVKRPLCIGVFGPPGSGKSFAVKEVASVISRRFDQNPFEFFEFNLTQFSGPEEINAAIDLVRASVAKGRVPIAFWDEFDCRYDGNEFGYLRYFLPSMQDGVTYVHGIPRYIGRSVFVFAGGVKESWEAMERLLVQEDKEAVKLMKTLKVPDFMSRLRVVLDIEGIDIPEGLLRDSATDEELEELRRLLLKRAFIIAHQMNSHWKKAARKTSGLLLRLLIAKYKFGARSIEAVIEASHAANRLVYGLPELITPPAARIHAEWRIDLERRLDRIRREEGLRGVW
;
A
#
# COMPACT_ATOMS: atom_id res chain seq x y z
N HIS A 1 41.04 44.53 8.91
CA HIS A 1 41.85 43.32 8.70
C HIS A 1 43.03 43.38 9.65
N ARG A 2 43.18 42.42 10.56
CA ARG A 2 44.44 42.21 11.27
C ARG A 2 45.19 41.09 10.53
N GLU A 3 46.48 41.25 10.36
CA GLU A 3 47.34 40.21 9.78
C GLU A 3 47.28 38.96 10.68
N GLY A 4 47.00 37.80 10.08
CA GLY A 4 46.84 36.53 10.79
C GLY A 4 45.43 36.22 11.34
N ALA A 5 44.40 37.02 11.04
CA ALA A 5 43.02 36.73 11.44
C ALA A 5 42.02 36.89 10.27
N LEU A 6 41.11 35.92 10.10
CA LEU A 6 39.98 36.05 9.18
C LEU A 6 39.07 37.23 9.58
N PRO A 7 38.30 37.81 8.63
CA PRO A 7 37.43 38.95 8.90
C PRO A 7 36.48 38.64 10.07
N GLY A 8 36.51 39.50 11.10
CA GLY A 8 35.66 39.36 12.27
C GLY A 8 34.19 39.22 11.86
N VAL A 9 33.52 38.24 12.48
CA VAL A 9 32.11 37.84 12.37
C VAL A 9 31.30 38.79 11.48
N SER A 10 31.30 38.52 10.18
CA SER A 10 30.25 39.07 9.34
C SER A 10 28.96 38.44 9.84
N LYS A 11 28.03 39.25 10.36
CA LYS A 11 26.63 38.84 10.57
C LYS A 11 26.20 38.02 9.35
N MET A 12 25.86 36.75 9.59
CA MET A 12 25.29 35.78 8.64
C MET A 12 24.98 36.41 7.27
N LYS A 13 25.99 36.48 6.39
CA LYS A 13 25.71 36.60 4.97
C LYS A 13 25.37 35.18 4.51
N ARG A 14 24.07 35.02 4.21
CA ARG A 14 23.49 33.86 3.55
C ARG A 14 24.38 33.39 2.39
N HIS A 15 24.49 32.08 2.28
CA HIS A 15 25.16 31.28 1.25
C HIS A 15 26.70 31.24 1.31
N GLY A 16 27.22 30.13 1.85
CA GLY A 16 28.51 29.62 1.37
C GLY A 16 29.53 29.05 2.35
N SER A 17 29.24 28.77 3.62
CA SER A 17 30.23 28.11 4.50
C SER A 17 29.62 26.99 5.36
N VAL A 18 29.28 25.89 4.67
CA VAL A 18 28.77 24.61 5.22
C VAL A 18 29.83 23.48 5.39
N PRO A 19 31.14 23.58 5.02
CA PRO A 19 32.01 22.39 5.05
C PRO A 19 32.18 21.73 6.42
N CYS A 20 32.35 22.53 7.49
CA CYS A 20 32.60 22.03 8.84
C CYS A 20 31.41 21.24 9.41
N HIS A 21 30.18 21.73 9.21
CA HIS A 21 28.99 21.11 9.79
C HIS A 21 28.61 19.80 9.10
N ASP A 22 28.65 19.76 7.77
CA ASP A 22 28.36 18.53 7.01
C ASP A 22 29.44 17.48 7.26
N THR A 23 30.71 17.90 7.32
CA THR A 23 31.83 16.98 7.62
C THR A 23 31.77 16.48 9.06
N LEU A 24 31.41 17.30 10.04
CA LEU A 24 31.32 16.90 11.45
C LEU A 24 30.36 15.72 11.65
N VAL A 25 29.15 15.80 11.07
CA VAL A 25 28.15 14.74 11.20
C VAL A 25 28.66 13.43 10.58
N VAL A 26 29.23 13.51 9.37
CA VAL A 26 29.76 12.34 8.66
C VAL A 26 30.96 11.75 9.41
N SER A 27 31.88 12.58 9.90
CA SER A 27 33.05 12.15 10.68
C SER A 27 32.63 11.50 12.01
N MET A 28 31.68 12.08 12.74
CA MET A 28 31.16 11.49 13.98
C MET A 28 30.53 10.13 13.73
N LEU A 29 29.74 10.00 12.65
CA LEU A 29 29.12 8.73 12.28
C LEU A 29 30.18 7.68 11.89
N ALA A 30 31.21 8.08 11.13
CA ALA A 30 32.30 7.21 10.74
C ALA A 30 33.13 6.75 11.94
N ILE A 31 33.43 7.64 12.89
CA ILE A 31 34.15 7.31 14.13
C ILE A 31 33.37 6.27 14.94
N ASP A 32 32.06 6.49 15.13
CA ASP A 32 31.22 5.54 15.86
C ASP A 32 31.14 4.18 15.13
N ALA A 33 30.99 4.20 13.80
CA ALA A 33 30.91 2.99 12.99
C ALA A 33 32.20 2.17 13.06
N LEU A 34 33.36 2.84 13.00
CA LEU A 34 34.67 2.21 13.14
C LEU A 34 34.89 1.65 14.55
N ALA A 35 34.53 2.40 15.59
CA ALA A 35 34.70 1.99 16.98
C ALA A 35 33.82 0.78 17.35
N ILE A 36 32.61 0.71 16.80
CA ILE A 36 31.61 -0.33 17.14
C ILE A 36 31.70 -1.52 16.17
N GLY A 37 32.39 -1.37 15.03
CA GLY A 37 32.48 -2.38 13.98
C GLY A 37 31.19 -2.57 13.18
N LYS A 38 30.21 -1.68 13.36
CA LYS A 38 28.92 -1.60 12.65
C LYS A 38 28.31 -0.23 12.85
N ILE A 39 27.36 0.17 12.00
CA ILE A 39 26.59 1.40 12.21
C ILE A 39 25.42 1.11 13.16
N PRO A 40 25.41 1.63 14.40
CA PRO A 40 24.40 1.28 15.40
C PRO A 40 23.12 2.11 15.23
N PHE A 41 22.37 1.96 14.15
CA PHE A 41 21.11 2.69 13.97
C PHE A 41 20.01 2.18 14.91
N LYS A 42 19.98 2.67 16.14
CA LYS A 42 18.89 2.48 17.12
C LYS A 42 18.44 3.83 17.65
N ARG A 43 17.21 3.93 18.15
CA ARG A 43 16.66 5.19 18.70
C ARG A 43 17.55 5.84 19.74
N SER A 44 18.11 5.05 20.64
CA SER A 44 18.99 5.52 21.71
C SER A 44 20.31 6.05 21.18
N TYR A 45 20.88 5.40 20.16
CA TYR A 45 22.01 5.92 19.41
C TYR A 45 21.65 7.20 18.69
N PHE A 46 20.52 7.25 17.98
CA PHE A 46 20.10 8.44 17.24
C PHE A 46 19.90 9.64 18.19
N PHE A 47 19.31 9.43 19.36
CA PHE A 47 19.16 10.46 20.38
C PHE A 47 20.50 10.96 20.90
N ASP A 48 21.40 10.04 21.28
CA ASP A 48 22.74 10.37 21.77
C ASP A 48 23.59 11.07 20.70
N PHE A 49 23.62 10.50 19.50
CA PHE A 49 24.28 11.05 18.32
C PHE A 49 23.76 12.46 18.02
N SER A 50 22.44 12.65 17.97
CA SER A 50 21.83 13.97 17.76
C SER A 50 22.22 14.96 18.86
N LYS A 51 22.26 14.52 20.13
CA LYS A 51 22.65 15.36 21.26
C LYS A 51 24.13 15.74 21.21
N ARG A 52 25.03 14.81 20.86
CA ARG A 52 26.46 15.06 20.64
C ARG A 52 26.67 16.05 19.48
N VAL A 53 25.99 15.83 18.36
CA VAL A 53 26.03 16.74 17.20
C VAL A 53 25.59 18.15 17.61
N LEU A 54 24.46 18.30 18.29
CA LEU A 54 23.95 19.61 18.74
C LEU A 54 24.88 20.29 19.75
N ASN A 55 25.50 19.54 20.67
CA ASN A 55 26.45 20.09 21.63
C ASN A 55 27.73 20.58 20.94
N ASN A 56 28.31 19.78 20.06
CA ASN A 56 29.50 20.16 19.29
C ASN A 56 29.20 21.31 18.32
N TRP A 57 27.99 21.34 17.74
CA TRP A 57 27.54 22.49 16.95
C TRP A 57 27.51 23.76 17.80
N LYS A 58 26.88 23.74 18.98
CA LYS A 58 26.86 24.91 19.88
C LYS A 58 28.26 25.39 20.25
N LEU A 59 29.22 24.47 20.44
CA LEU A 59 30.61 24.83 20.68
C LEU A 59 31.24 25.53 19.47
N LEU A 60 31.06 24.99 18.27
CA LEU A 60 31.55 25.59 17.02
C LEU A 60 30.89 26.95 16.73
N GLU A 61 29.60 27.09 17.00
CA GLU A 61 28.87 28.34 16.82
C GLU A 61 29.37 29.41 17.81
N ARG A 62 29.63 29.02 19.05
CA ARG A 62 30.03 29.94 20.12
C ARG A 62 31.50 30.35 20.05
N TYR A 63 32.38 29.41 19.71
CA TYR A 63 33.84 29.59 19.79
C TYR A 63 34.51 29.65 18.42
N GLY A 64 33.79 29.34 17.34
CA GLY A 64 34.34 29.27 15.99
C GLY A 64 35.28 28.08 15.81
N TYR A 65 35.96 28.07 14.68
CA TYR A 65 37.13 27.25 14.37
C TYR A 65 38.16 28.17 13.73
N TYR A 66 39.44 27.83 13.81
CA TYR A 66 40.49 28.67 13.25
C TYR A 66 41.59 27.84 12.58
N PHE A 67 42.24 28.46 11.61
CA PHE A 67 43.39 27.88 10.92
C PHE A 67 44.64 28.59 11.43
N SER A 68 45.54 27.84 12.06
CA SER A 68 46.89 28.26 12.41
C SER A 68 47.85 27.73 11.34
N ASP A 69 48.45 26.56 11.57
CA ASP A 69 49.14 25.72 10.59
C ASP A 69 48.31 24.49 10.18
N GLU A 70 47.35 24.09 11.05
CA GLU A 70 46.35 23.06 10.81
C GLU A 70 44.95 23.59 11.18
N LEU A 71 43.90 22.82 10.84
CA LEU A 71 42.52 23.15 11.23
C LEU A 71 42.31 22.84 12.71
N GLU A 72 42.16 23.86 13.54
CA GLU A 72 41.93 23.73 14.97
C GLU A 72 40.45 23.94 15.32
N PHE A 73 39.92 23.02 16.11
CA PHE A 73 38.56 23.04 16.65
C PHE A 73 38.57 23.29 18.16
N PRO A 74 37.49 23.86 18.74
CA PRO A 74 37.30 23.86 20.18
C PRO A 74 37.28 22.41 20.70
N ASN A 75 37.49 22.20 22.00
CA ASN A 75 37.41 20.87 22.63
C ASN A 75 36.01 20.26 22.46
N MET A 76 35.83 19.55 21.35
CA MET A 76 34.61 18.84 21.02
C MET A 76 34.56 17.54 21.82
N ASP A 77 33.38 17.23 22.34
CA ASP A 77 33.14 16.00 23.09
C ASP A 77 32.40 15.01 22.21
N PHE A 78 33.09 13.93 21.87
CA PHE A 78 32.54 12.82 21.09
C PHE A 78 32.13 11.63 21.96
N SER A 79 32.40 11.70 23.26
CA SER A 79 32.03 10.66 24.22
C SER A 79 30.52 10.58 24.36
N SER A 80 30.00 9.38 24.59
CA SER A 80 28.56 9.17 24.77
C SER A 80 28.03 10.04 25.90
N THR A 81 26.89 10.67 25.68
CA THR A 81 26.20 11.48 26.71
C THR A 81 25.54 10.63 27.80
N TYR A 82 25.67 9.30 27.72
CA TYR A 82 25.19 8.36 28.74
C TYR A 82 26.31 7.93 29.70
N PRO A 83 26.03 7.84 31.01
CA PRO A 83 26.96 7.24 31.98
C PRO A 83 27.28 5.79 31.62
N GLY A 84 28.55 5.47 31.36
CA GLY A 84 29.00 4.11 31.04
C GLY A 84 28.79 3.66 29.58
N GLY A 85 28.42 4.56 28.66
CA GLY A 85 28.32 4.27 27.23
C GLY A 85 27.12 3.41 26.82
N VAL A 86 26.20 3.13 27.74
CA VAL A 86 24.98 2.37 27.50
C VAL A 86 23.76 3.23 27.82
N PRO A 87 22.74 3.31 26.94
CA PRO A 87 21.51 4.05 27.22
C PRO A 87 20.84 3.53 28.50
N CYS A 88 20.43 4.44 29.39
CA CYS A 88 19.89 4.10 30.71
C CYS A 88 18.49 3.43 30.70
N SER A 89 17.97 3.00 29.55
CA SER A 89 16.68 2.32 29.42
C SER A 89 16.86 0.89 28.94
N PHE A 90 16.94 -0.06 29.89
CA PHE A 90 16.80 -1.50 29.63
C PHE A 90 15.47 -1.86 28.89
N LEU A 91 14.52 -0.92 28.85
CA LEU A 91 13.21 -1.01 28.20
C LEU A 91 13.24 -0.80 26.66
N GLU A 92 14.32 -0.24 26.09
CA GLU A 92 14.33 0.20 24.68
C GLU A 92 15.23 -0.65 23.77
N THR A 93 15.63 -1.84 24.22
CA THR A 93 16.31 -2.86 23.39
C THR A 93 15.35 -3.60 22.45
N LYS A 94 14.03 -3.42 22.59
CA LYS A 94 13.04 -3.98 21.67
C LYS A 94 13.17 -3.32 20.31
N VAL A 95 13.36 -4.14 19.27
CA VAL A 95 13.33 -3.66 17.88
C VAL A 95 11.99 -3.02 17.64
N GLU A 96 11.99 -1.76 17.25
CA GLU A 96 10.73 -1.08 17.00
C GLU A 96 10.21 -1.49 15.63
N PRO A 97 8.99 -2.05 15.53
CA PRO A 97 8.47 -2.54 14.28
C PRO A 97 8.34 -1.43 13.23
N THR A 98 8.29 -0.16 13.62
CA THR A 98 8.16 0.99 12.71
C THR A 98 9.48 1.57 12.19
N PHE A 99 10.64 1.11 12.69
CA PHE A 99 11.94 1.63 12.24
C PHE A 99 12.45 0.86 11.01
N PHE A 100 12.85 1.57 9.96
CA PHE A 100 13.44 0.99 8.75
C PHE A 100 14.95 0.92 8.89
N GLU A 101 15.50 -0.29 9.04
CA GLU A 101 16.93 -0.53 8.89
C GLU A 101 17.21 -0.82 7.42
N LEU A 102 17.95 0.05 6.74
CA LEU A 102 18.39 -0.22 5.38
C LEU A 102 19.54 -1.25 5.41
N PRO A 103 19.57 -2.22 4.48
CA PRO A 103 20.67 -3.17 4.37
C PRO A 103 22.00 -2.42 4.18
N TYR A 104 22.95 -2.59 5.09
CA TYR A 104 24.21 -1.84 5.08
C TYR A 104 25.25 -2.37 4.07
N ILE A 105 25.00 -3.55 3.46
CA ILE A 105 25.86 -4.19 2.44
C ILE A 105 24.95 -4.89 1.42
N ARG A 106 24.30 -4.13 0.54
CA ARG A 106 23.66 -4.66 -0.67
C ARG A 106 24.46 -4.21 -1.88
N SER A 107 25.01 -5.16 -2.63
CA SER A 107 25.77 -4.86 -3.85
C SER A 107 24.92 -4.20 -4.94
N ASP A 108 23.60 -4.40 -4.87
CA ASP A 108 22.59 -3.86 -5.77
C ASP A 108 21.90 -2.59 -5.21
N PHE A 109 22.36 -2.04 -4.08
CA PHE A 109 21.66 -0.95 -3.39
C PHE A 109 21.45 0.28 -4.27
N ASP A 110 22.47 0.70 -5.03
CA ASP A 110 22.37 1.87 -5.91
C ASP A 110 21.40 1.64 -7.07
N ASP A 111 21.38 0.43 -7.65
CA ASP A 111 20.45 0.05 -8.71
C ASP A 111 19.00 0.01 -8.18
N VAL A 112 18.80 -0.56 -6.99
CA VAL A 112 17.49 -0.58 -6.32
C VAL A 112 17.05 0.84 -5.96
N LEU A 113 17.95 1.68 -5.43
CA LEU A 113 17.64 3.07 -5.09
C LEU A 113 17.29 3.90 -6.34
N SER A 114 18.01 3.68 -7.45
CA SER A 114 17.70 4.26 -8.76
C SER A 114 16.31 3.84 -9.24
N ALA A 115 15.99 2.55 -9.16
CA ALA A 115 14.67 2.03 -9.53
C ALA A 115 13.54 2.55 -8.61
N VAL A 116 13.78 2.69 -7.30
CA VAL A 116 12.81 3.25 -6.34
C VAL A 116 12.56 4.74 -6.57
N SER A 117 13.62 5.49 -6.92
CA SER A 117 13.58 6.93 -7.17
C SER A 117 13.09 7.32 -8.56
N SER A 118 13.01 6.36 -9.50
CA SER A 118 12.38 6.53 -10.81
C SER A 118 10.96 7.09 -10.68
N GLN A 119 10.53 7.90 -11.66
CA GLN A 119 9.16 8.41 -11.72
C GLN A 119 8.18 7.40 -12.32
N GLU A 120 8.66 6.46 -13.12
CA GLU A 120 7.83 5.47 -13.81
C GLU A 120 7.23 4.47 -12.80
N TRP A 121 5.99 4.02 -12.99
CA TRP A 121 5.34 3.06 -12.08
C TRP A 121 5.33 1.64 -12.67
N THR A 122 6.51 1.16 -13.07
CA THR A 122 6.69 -0.13 -13.73
C THR A 122 6.73 -1.30 -12.75
N SER A 123 6.53 -2.51 -13.27
CA SER A 123 6.71 -3.76 -12.52
C SER A 123 8.11 -3.86 -11.85
N ALA A 124 9.16 -3.36 -12.52
CA ALA A 124 10.51 -3.31 -11.96
C ALA A 124 10.62 -2.37 -10.75
N ARG A 125 10.04 -1.17 -10.82
CA ARG A 125 9.99 -0.27 -9.65
C ARG A 125 9.19 -0.87 -8.50
N LYS A 126 8.05 -1.50 -8.78
CA LYS A 126 7.23 -2.17 -7.75
C LYS A 126 8.05 -3.25 -7.02
N ALA A 127 8.80 -4.06 -7.75
CA ALA A 127 9.73 -5.04 -7.17
C ALA A 127 10.83 -4.36 -6.34
N ALA A 128 11.45 -3.29 -6.86
CA ALA A 128 12.47 -2.53 -6.14
C ALA A 128 11.94 -1.93 -4.85
N VAL A 129 10.75 -1.33 -4.85
CA VAL A 129 10.08 -0.79 -3.64
C VAL A 129 9.83 -1.88 -2.62
N ARG A 130 9.34 -3.05 -3.05
CA ARG A 130 9.13 -4.20 -2.16
C ARG A 130 10.44 -4.65 -1.52
N SER A 131 11.49 -4.83 -2.32
CA SER A 131 12.80 -5.26 -1.82
C SER A 131 13.52 -4.19 -0.98
N PHE A 132 13.27 -2.91 -1.25
CA PHE A 132 13.86 -1.81 -0.48
C PHE A 132 13.25 -1.70 0.93
N PHE A 133 11.97 -2.04 1.07
CA PHE A 133 11.26 -2.06 2.35
C PHE A 133 11.10 -3.47 2.95
N GLU A 134 11.84 -4.46 2.45
CA GLU A 134 11.86 -5.83 2.97
C GLU A 134 12.40 -5.85 4.40
N THR A 135 11.49 -5.99 5.36
CA THR A 135 11.47 -6.96 6.48
C THR A 135 10.76 -6.34 7.68
N GLN A 136 9.79 -7.07 8.21
CA GLN A 136 9.42 -6.92 9.61
C GLN A 136 10.54 -7.50 10.47
N PRO A 137 11.00 -6.78 11.52
CA PRO A 137 11.77 -7.43 12.55
C PRO A 137 10.91 -8.47 13.26
N SER A 138 11.55 -9.56 13.65
CA SER A 138 10.98 -10.72 14.33
C SER A 138 9.97 -10.32 15.42
N CYS A 139 8.80 -10.95 15.36
CA CYS A 139 7.82 -10.89 16.44
C CYS A 139 8.47 -11.39 17.75
N PRO A 140 8.36 -10.68 18.88
CA PRO A 140 9.03 -11.05 20.12
C PRO A 140 8.44 -12.28 20.84
N TYR A 141 7.42 -12.94 20.27
CA TYR A 141 6.74 -14.08 20.90
C TYR A 141 6.59 -15.29 19.96
N GLY A 142 7.37 -16.34 20.25
CA GLY A 142 7.32 -17.66 19.60
C GLY A 142 8.39 -17.83 18.52
N VAL A 143 8.76 -19.10 18.26
CA VAL A 143 9.74 -19.56 17.26
C VAL A 143 9.89 -18.55 16.11
N SER A 144 11.12 -18.06 15.88
CA SER A 144 11.42 -17.10 14.83
C SER A 144 10.72 -17.55 13.54
N GLU A 145 9.75 -16.77 13.08
CA GLU A 145 8.94 -17.09 11.89
C GLU A 145 9.84 -17.34 10.69
N LYS A 146 10.99 -16.64 10.65
CA LYS A 146 12.09 -16.87 9.70
C LYS A 146 12.70 -18.26 9.80
N ASP A 147 12.81 -18.86 10.98
CA ASP A 147 13.38 -20.21 11.14
C ASP A 147 12.42 -21.27 10.59
N LEU A 148 11.11 -21.06 10.79
CA LEU A 148 10.08 -21.94 10.26
C LEU A 148 10.01 -21.85 8.73
N GLU A 149 10.11 -20.65 8.18
CA GLU A 149 10.09 -20.40 6.74
C GLU A 149 11.37 -20.87 6.06
N ALA A 150 12.54 -20.62 6.65
CA ALA A 150 13.80 -21.16 6.16
C ALA A 150 13.80 -22.69 6.15
N LYS A 151 13.14 -23.33 7.13
CA LYS A 151 13.07 -24.80 7.21
C LYS A 151 12.02 -25.40 6.27
N LEU A 152 10.86 -24.77 6.12
CA LEU A 152 9.69 -25.36 5.46
C LEU A 152 9.29 -24.65 4.15
N GLY A 153 10.03 -23.63 3.72
CA GLY A 153 9.76 -22.85 2.52
C GLY A 153 8.33 -22.29 2.50
N TYR A 154 7.63 -22.48 1.37
CA TYR A 154 6.27 -22.00 1.15
C TYR A 154 5.25 -22.52 2.19
N ILE A 155 5.50 -23.70 2.77
CA ILE A 155 4.67 -24.27 3.83
C ILE A 155 4.82 -23.48 5.12
N GLY A 156 6.05 -23.07 5.44
CA GLY A 156 6.32 -22.17 6.55
C GLY A 156 5.54 -20.87 6.41
N VAL A 157 5.57 -20.26 5.23
CA VAL A 157 4.84 -19.01 4.94
C VAL A 157 3.32 -19.18 5.15
N ILE A 158 2.73 -20.25 4.62
CA ILE A 158 1.29 -20.54 4.80
C ILE A 158 0.94 -20.67 6.30
N LEU A 159 1.77 -21.38 7.07
CA LEU A 159 1.53 -21.61 8.49
C LEU A 159 1.69 -20.33 9.32
N THR A 160 2.69 -19.49 9.00
CA THR A 160 2.88 -18.17 9.63
C THR A 160 1.66 -17.28 9.40
N VAL A 161 1.19 -17.17 8.15
CA VAL A 161 0.01 -16.34 7.84
C VAL A 161 -1.27 -16.93 8.46
N LEU A 162 -1.41 -18.25 8.48
CA LEU A 162 -2.54 -18.91 9.14
C LEU A 162 -2.59 -18.61 10.64
N LYS A 163 -1.43 -18.58 11.31
CA LYS A 163 -1.33 -18.19 12.73
C LYS A 163 -1.87 -16.78 12.94
N HIS A 164 -1.42 -15.79 12.15
CA HIS A 164 -1.94 -14.42 12.23
C HIS A 164 -3.43 -14.34 11.97
N LEU A 165 -3.92 -15.01 10.92
CA LEU A 165 -5.35 -15.03 10.58
C LEU A 165 -6.18 -15.62 11.72
N LYS A 166 -5.75 -16.74 12.29
CA LYS A 166 -6.42 -17.41 13.41
C LYS A 166 -6.45 -16.52 14.66
N GLU A 167 -5.34 -15.88 14.99
CA GLU A 167 -5.26 -14.96 16.13
C GLU A 167 -6.16 -13.74 15.93
N GLU A 168 -6.17 -13.14 14.73
CA GLU A 168 -7.06 -12.01 14.42
C GLU A 168 -8.52 -12.41 14.54
N VAL A 169 -8.88 -13.54 13.96
CA VAL A 169 -10.26 -13.98 13.84
C VAL A 169 -10.86 -14.41 15.19
N ASN A 170 -10.02 -14.86 16.13
CA ASN A 170 -10.44 -15.31 17.46
C ASN A 170 -10.22 -14.27 18.57
N ARG A 171 -9.19 -13.41 18.46
CA ARG A 171 -8.77 -12.47 19.52
C ARG A 171 -8.77 -10.99 19.07
N GLY A 172 -8.82 -10.73 17.76
CA GLY A 172 -8.84 -9.36 17.21
C GLY A 172 -7.49 -8.65 17.16
N ASN A 173 -6.39 -9.35 17.45
CA ASN A 173 -5.04 -8.78 17.55
C ASN A 173 -3.95 -9.56 16.80
N GLY A 174 -4.32 -10.51 15.94
CA GLY A 174 -3.35 -11.37 15.24
C GLY A 174 -2.47 -10.63 14.23
N PHE A 175 -2.88 -9.43 13.83
CA PHE A 175 -2.10 -8.56 12.93
C PHE A 175 -1.31 -7.46 13.64
N GLU A 176 -1.31 -7.38 14.99
CA GLU A 176 -0.59 -6.30 15.72
C GLU A 176 0.92 -6.35 15.54
N GLY A 177 1.49 -7.55 15.35
CA GLY A 177 2.92 -7.71 15.05
C GLY A 177 3.31 -7.27 13.64
N LEU A 178 2.33 -7.03 12.76
CA LEU A 178 2.58 -6.67 11.37
C LEU A 178 2.75 -5.15 11.19
N ARG A 179 3.61 -4.75 10.24
CA ARG A 179 3.66 -3.39 9.68
C ARG A 179 2.42 -3.12 8.82
N LEU A 180 1.27 -2.99 9.49
CA LEU A 180 -0.04 -2.89 8.88
C LEU A 180 -0.39 -1.43 8.60
N PHE A 181 -0.60 -1.09 7.33
CA PHE A 181 -1.29 0.13 6.95
C PHE A 181 -2.80 -0.13 6.88
N ARG A 182 -3.59 0.81 7.39
CA ARG A 182 -5.06 0.70 7.42
C ARG A 182 -5.74 2.01 7.05
N VAL A 183 -6.71 1.93 6.14
CA VAL A 183 -7.68 2.99 5.86
C VAL A 183 -9.06 2.36 5.96
N GLY A 184 -9.77 2.65 7.05
CA GLY A 184 -11.04 2.00 7.35
C GLY A 184 -10.85 0.48 7.50
N ASN A 185 -11.52 -0.30 6.65
CA ASN A 185 -11.37 -1.74 6.55
C ASN A 185 -10.33 -2.19 5.51
N LEU A 186 -9.85 -1.28 4.65
CA LEU A 186 -8.75 -1.56 3.73
C LEU A 186 -7.46 -1.70 4.53
N ARG A 187 -6.83 -2.87 4.41
CA ARG A 187 -5.65 -3.29 5.17
C ARG A 187 -4.61 -3.84 4.20
N THR A 188 -3.36 -3.39 4.33
CA THR A 188 -2.26 -3.90 3.51
C THR A 188 -0.93 -3.77 4.25
N THR A 189 -0.01 -4.67 3.93
CA THR A 189 1.40 -4.63 4.35
C THR A 189 2.33 -4.36 3.16
N ASP A 190 1.79 -4.26 1.94
CA ASP A 190 2.59 -4.04 0.74
C ASP A 190 2.86 -2.55 0.53
N PRO A 191 4.11 -2.08 0.57
CA PRO A 191 4.46 -0.69 0.34
C PRO A 191 3.97 -0.16 -1.03
N VAL A 192 3.87 -1.02 -2.04
CA VAL A 192 3.37 -0.65 -3.38
C VAL A 192 1.90 -0.27 -3.36
N GLU A 193 1.08 -0.90 -2.51
CA GLU A 193 -0.34 -0.55 -2.36
C GLU A 193 -0.55 0.66 -1.45
N ILE A 194 0.34 0.89 -0.48
CA ILE A 194 0.21 1.96 0.53
C ILE A 194 0.29 3.35 -0.13
N ALA A 195 1.30 3.60 -0.96
CA ALA A 195 1.56 4.95 -1.48
C ALA A 195 0.41 5.52 -2.35
N PRO A 196 -0.18 4.75 -3.29
CA PRO A 196 -1.36 5.18 -4.04
C PRO A 196 -2.57 5.48 -3.15
N VAL A 197 -2.82 4.67 -2.10
CA VAL A 197 -3.94 4.87 -1.18
C VAL A 197 -3.76 6.14 -0.34
N ILE A 198 -2.55 6.40 0.16
CA ILE A 198 -2.24 7.65 0.87
C ILE A 198 -2.44 8.85 -0.07
N THR A 199 -2.00 8.73 -1.32
CA THR A 199 -2.17 9.80 -2.32
C THR A 199 -3.66 10.05 -2.60
N LEU A 200 -4.45 9.00 -2.78
CA LEU A 200 -5.89 9.08 -2.94
C LEU A 200 -6.55 9.78 -1.76
N GLN A 201 -6.22 9.38 -0.53
CA GLN A 201 -6.74 10.00 0.69
C GLN A 201 -6.42 11.50 0.74
N ARG A 202 -5.17 11.89 0.52
CA ARG A 202 -4.75 13.31 0.54
C ARG A 202 -5.43 14.14 -0.54
N VAL A 203 -5.51 13.62 -1.77
CA VAL A 203 -6.12 14.35 -2.89
C VAL A 203 -7.62 14.51 -2.69
N MET A 204 -8.32 13.47 -2.23
CA MET A 204 -9.76 13.57 -1.92
C MET A 204 -10.03 14.51 -0.75
N ASP A 205 -9.25 14.42 0.33
CA ASP A 205 -9.38 15.26 1.52
C ASP A 205 -9.17 16.75 1.19
N ASN A 206 -8.10 17.05 0.43
CA ASN A 206 -7.84 18.40 -0.07
C ASN A 206 -8.93 18.89 -1.03
N TYR A 207 -9.52 18.00 -1.83
CA TYR A 207 -10.56 18.36 -2.80
C TYR A 207 -11.87 18.73 -2.11
N VAL A 208 -12.29 17.96 -1.11
CA VAL A 208 -13.54 18.21 -0.37
C VAL A 208 -13.45 19.45 0.50
N SER A 209 -12.26 19.72 1.06
CA SER A 209 -12.01 20.85 1.97
C SER A 209 -11.88 22.21 1.25
N LYS A 210 -11.81 22.25 -0.08
CA LYS A 210 -11.72 23.51 -0.82
C LYS A 210 -13.04 24.28 -0.78
N GLU A 211 -12.96 25.60 -0.69
CA GLU A 211 -14.15 26.47 -0.74
C GLU A 211 -14.74 26.52 -2.15
N GLU A 212 -13.90 26.69 -3.18
CA GLU A 212 -14.34 26.75 -4.57
C GLU A 212 -13.76 25.61 -5.41
N VAL A 213 -14.66 24.88 -6.06
CA VAL A 213 -14.32 23.78 -6.96
C VAL A 213 -15.29 23.77 -8.12
N LYS A 214 -14.77 23.92 -9.35
CA LYS A 214 -15.58 24.06 -10.57
C LYS A 214 -15.64 22.80 -11.43
N ARG A 215 -14.78 21.81 -11.18
CA ARG A 215 -14.69 20.58 -11.98
C ARG A 215 -14.54 19.33 -11.12
N PRO A 216 -14.94 18.16 -11.63
CA PRO A 216 -14.77 16.89 -10.95
C PRO A 216 -13.31 16.54 -10.66
N LEU A 217 -13.05 15.90 -9.53
CA LEU A 217 -11.79 15.18 -9.28
C LEU A 217 -11.83 13.84 -10.02
N CYS A 218 -10.96 13.64 -11.01
CA CYS A 218 -10.93 12.41 -11.81
C CYS A 218 -9.87 11.43 -11.29
N ILE A 219 -10.28 10.19 -11.00
CA ILE A 219 -9.45 9.12 -10.45
C ILE A 219 -9.60 7.88 -11.34
N GLY A 220 -8.48 7.22 -11.65
CA GLY A 220 -8.48 5.91 -12.31
C GLY A 220 -8.25 4.79 -11.30
N VAL A 221 -9.03 3.72 -11.39
CA VAL A 221 -8.86 2.52 -10.55
C VAL A 221 -8.80 1.30 -11.45
N PHE A 222 -7.67 0.62 -11.44
CA PHE A 222 -7.38 -0.54 -12.28
C PHE A 222 -7.22 -1.79 -11.44
N GLY A 223 -7.56 -2.94 -12.02
CA GLY A 223 -7.36 -4.23 -11.39
C GLY A 223 -8.39 -5.26 -11.85
N PRO A 224 -8.12 -6.55 -11.63
CA PRO A 224 -8.99 -7.61 -12.11
C PRO A 224 -10.38 -7.54 -11.48
N PRO A 225 -11.39 -8.18 -12.11
CA PRO A 225 -12.72 -8.32 -11.51
C PRO A 225 -12.65 -8.93 -10.10
N GLY A 226 -13.31 -8.28 -9.14
CA GLY A 226 -13.32 -8.75 -7.75
C GLY A 226 -12.03 -8.46 -6.96
N SER A 227 -11.15 -7.57 -7.42
CA SER A 227 -9.96 -7.12 -6.66
C SER A 227 -10.27 -6.15 -5.52
N GLY A 228 -11.46 -5.51 -5.52
CA GLY A 228 -11.86 -4.53 -4.51
C GLY A 228 -11.79 -3.06 -4.94
N LYS A 229 -11.88 -2.75 -6.24
CA LYS A 229 -11.89 -1.38 -6.80
C LYS A 229 -12.84 -0.40 -6.09
N SER A 230 -14.14 -0.73 -6.07
CA SER A 230 -15.17 0.08 -5.41
C SER A 230 -14.95 0.14 -3.89
N PHE A 231 -14.52 -0.97 -3.28
CA PHE A 231 -14.24 -1.06 -1.85
C PHE A 231 -13.13 -0.10 -1.41
N ALA A 232 -12.00 -0.05 -2.12
CA ALA A 232 -10.89 0.83 -1.76
C ALA A 232 -11.29 2.31 -1.73
N VAL A 233 -12.06 2.77 -2.73
CA VAL A 233 -12.56 4.16 -2.79
C VAL A 233 -13.57 4.43 -1.68
N LYS A 234 -14.52 3.51 -1.44
CA LYS A 234 -15.53 3.63 -0.38
C LYS A 234 -14.87 3.73 1.00
N GLU A 235 -13.83 2.95 1.27
CA GLU A 235 -13.10 2.99 2.54
C GLU A 235 -12.35 4.31 2.75
N VAL A 236 -11.69 4.84 1.70
CA VAL A 236 -11.06 6.17 1.78
C VAL A 236 -12.10 7.26 2.04
N ALA A 237 -13.21 7.26 1.30
CA ALA A 237 -14.30 8.22 1.49
C ALA A 237 -14.90 8.13 2.90
N SER A 238 -15.09 6.92 3.43
CA SER A 238 -15.58 6.64 4.78
C SER A 238 -14.64 7.16 5.88
N VAL A 239 -13.32 7.12 5.67
CA VAL A 239 -12.37 7.70 6.63
C VAL A 239 -12.39 9.22 6.58
N ILE A 240 -12.45 9.81 5.38
CA ILE A 240 -12.51 11.27 5.22
C ILE A 240 -13.80 11.83 5.80
N SER A 241 -14.94 11.15 5.61
CA SER A 241 -16.25 11.61 6.08
C SER A 241 -16.35 11.77 7.59
N ARG A 242 -15.55 11.02 8.37
CA ARG A 242 -15.50 11.12 9.84
C ARG A 242 -15.00 12.46 10.35
N ARG A 243 -14.38 13.28 9.51
CA ARG A 243 -13.92 14.64 9.86
C ARG A 243 -15.01 15.70 9.73
N PHE A 244 -16.15 15.34 9.18
CA PHE A 244 -17.27 16.23 8.94
C PHE A 244 -18.46 15.81 9.81
N ASP A 245 -19.25 16.77 10.29
CA ASP A 245 -20.43 16.50 11.13
C ASP A 245 -21.45 15.61 10.43
N GLN A 246 -21.56 15.75 9.11
CA GLN A 246 -22.37 14.91 8.24
C GLN A 246 -21.49 14.37 7.13
N ASN A 247 -21.70 13.11 6.75
CA ASN A 247 -20.98 12.50 5.64
C ASN A 247 -21.18 13.33 4.36
N PRO A 248 -20.15 14.00 3.83
CA PRO A 248 -20.32 14.86 2.66
C PRO A 248 -20.55 14.03 1.39
N PHE A 249 -20.14 12.76 1.38
CA PHE A 249 -20.17 11.94 0.18
C PHE A 249 -21.50 11.24 -0.05
N GLU A 250 -21.92 11.19 -1.31
CA GLU A 250 -23.02 10.36 -1.81
C GLU A 250 -22.48 9.50 -2.96
N PHE A 251 -22.63 8.18 -2.88
CA PHE A 251 -21.99 7.27 -3.84
C PHE A 251 -22.98 6.85 -4.92
N PHE A 252 -22.59 7.04 -6.19
CA PHE A 252 -23.34 6.61 -7.36
C PHE A 252 -22.49 5.61 -8.15
N GLU A 253 -23.08 4.48 -8.52
CA GLU A 253 -22.40 3.43 -9.29
C GLU A 253 -23.12 3.28 -10.63
N PHE A 254 -22.38 3.49 -11.72
CA PHE A 254 -22.88 3.43 -13.09
C PHE A 254 -22.04 2.44 -13.87
N ASN A 255 -22.64 1.34 -14.32
CA ASN A 255 -21.94 0.35 -15.14
C ASN A 255 -22.13 0.68 -16.63
N LEU A 256 -21.04 1.02 -17.31
CA LEU A 256 -21.09 1.48 -18.70
C LEU A 256 -21.45 0.39 -19.70
N THR A 257 -21.32 -0.90 -19.34
CA THR A 257 -21.80 -2.01 -20.18
C THR A 257 -23.32 -2.05 -20.33
N GLN A 258 -24.05 -1.39 -19.43
CA GLN A 258 -25.51 -1.33 -19.46
C GLN A 258 -26.02 -0.15 -20.30
N PHE A 259 -25.14 0.75 -20.73
CA PHE A 259 -25.53 1.95 -21.43
C PHE A 259 -25.80 1.61 -22.90
N SER A 260 -26.95 2.04 -23.41
CA SER A 260 -27.30 1.95 -24.83
C SER A 260 -26.56 2.99 -25.68
N GLY A 261 -26.12 4.09 -25.05
CA GLY A 261 -25.32 5.11 -25.69
C GLY A 261 -24.91 6.28 -24.79
N PRO A 262 -24.20 7.27 -25.37
CA PRO A 262 -23.58 8.37 -24.62
C PRO A 262 -24.56 9.29 -23.92
N GLU A 263 -25.82 9.35 -24.38
CA GLU A 263 -26.85 10.18 -23.74
C GLU A 263 -27.17 9.72 -22.32
N GLU A 264 -26.94 8.44 -22.00
CA GLU A 264 -27.09 7.93 -20.63
C GLU A 264 -26.00 8.45 -19.69
N ILE A 265 -24.84 8.88 -20.20
CA ILE A 265 -23.83 9.58 -19.40
C ILE A 265 -24.41 10.92 -18.91
N ASN A 266 -25.12 11.65 -19.78
CA ASN A 266 -25.76 12.91 -19.39
C ASN A 266 -26.86 12.67 -18.35
N ALA A 267 -27.70 11.64 -18.53
CA ALA A 267 -28.75 11.28 -17.58
C ALA A 267 -28.17 10.87 -16.21
N ALA A 268 -27.09 10.10 -16.19
CA ALA A 268 -26.37 9.73 -14.97
C ALA A 268 -25.77 10.97 -14.27
N ILE A 269 -25.19 11.90 -15.04
CA ILE A 269 -24.64 13.15 -14.51
C ILE A 269 -25.73 14.05 -13.94
N ASP A 270 -26.98 14.00 -14.43
CA ASP A 270 -28.06 14.76 -13.82
C ASP A 270 -28.37 14.31 -12.37
N LEU A 271 -28.21 13.02 -12.05
CA LEU A 271 -28.29 12.51 -10.67
C LEU A 271 -27.15 13.06 -9.80
N VAL A 272 -25.94 13.08 -10.35
CA VAL A 272 -24.75 13.68 -9.70
C VAL A 272 -25.01 15.16 -9.42
N ARG A 273 -25.51 15.91 -10.40
CA ARG A 273 -25.83 17.35 -10.26
C ARG A 273 -26.90 17.59 -9.20
N ALA A 274 -27.92 16.74 -9.12
CA ALA A 274 -28.94 16.82 -8.08
C ALA A 274 -28.34 16.63 -6.68
N SER A 275 -27.35 15.74 -6.52
CA SER A 275 -26.59 15.57 -5.27
C SER A 275 -25.76 16.81 -4.92
N VAL A 276 -25.05 17.38 -5.91
CA VAL A 276 -24.30 18.64 -5.72
C VAL A 276 -25.22 19.77 -5.28
N ALA A 277 -26.42 19.89 -5.88
CA ALA A 277 -27.40 20.91 -5.51
C ALA A 277 -27.89 20.79 -4.06
N LYS A 278 -27.82 19.60 -3.45
CA LYS A 278 -28.09 19.36 -2.03
C LYS A 278 -26.90 19.68 -1.12
N GLY A 279 -25.81 20.21 -1.65
CA GLY A 279 -24.58 20.50 -0.91
C GLY A 279 -23.73 19.27 -0.59
N ARG A 280 -23.99 18.12 -1.23
CA ARG A 280 -23.17 16.90 -1.10
C ARG A 280 -22.02 16.91 -2.12
N VAL A 281 -21.05 16.03 -1.90
CA VAL A 281 -19.95 15.74 -2.83
C VAL A 281 -20.15 14.34 -3.41
N PRO A 282 -20.86 14.20 -4.53
CA PRO A 282 -21.10 12.90 -5.12
C PRO A 282 -19.82 12.24 -5.63
N ILE A 283 -19.68 10.94 -5.36
CA ILE A 283 -18.69 10.06 -5.97
C ILE A 283 -19.41 9.28 -7.06
N ALA A 284 -19.17 9.64 -8.33
CA ALA A 284 -19.68 8.93 -9.49
C ALA A 284 -18.65 7.87 -9.92
N PHE A 285 -18.98 6.61 -9.68
CA PHE A 285 -18.16 5.45 -10.00
C PHE A 285 -18.61 4.85 -11.35
N TRP A 286 -17.85 5.14 -12.38
CA TRP A 286 -18.02 4.65 -13.74
C TRP A 286 -17.32 3.30 -13.87
N ASP A 287 -18.05 2.22 -13.65
CA ASP A 287 -17.55 0.85 -13.75
C ASP A 287 -17.53 0.37 -15.20
N GLU A 288 -16.57 -0.50 -15.52
CA GLU A 288 -16.32 -1.03 -16.87
C GLU A 288 -16.13 0.10 -17.91
N PHE A 289 -15.38 1.14 -17.57
CA PHE A 289 -15.16 2.28 -18.49
C PHE A 289 -14.39 1.91 -19.77
N ASP A 290 -13.67 0.81 -19.71
CA ASP A 290 -12.94 0.19 -20.81
C ASP A 290 -13.81 -0.75 -21.67
N CYS A 291 -15.13 -0.75 -21.46
CA CYS A 291 -16.06 -1.52 -22.29
C CYS A 291 -16.11 -1.04 -23.75
N ARG A 292 -16.71 -1.88 -24.60
CA ARG A 292 -16.88 -1.61 -26.02
C ARG A 292 -18.10 -0.73 -26.27
N TYR A 293 -17.92 0.29 -27.09
CA TYR A 293 -19.00 1.09 -27.67
C TYR A 293 -18.65 1.43 -29.12
N ASP A 294 -19.65 1.39 -30.00
CA ASP A 294 -19.46 1.70 -31.44
C ASP A 294 -18.31 0.88 -32.07
N GLY A 295 -18.26 -0.42 -31.74
CA GLY A 295 -17.26 -1.38 -32.23
C GLY A 295 -15.86 -1.26 -31.61
N ASN A 296 -15.62 -0.29 -30.71
CA ASN A 296 -14.29 -0.01 -30.17
C ASN A 296 -14.25 -0.12 -28.65
N GLU A 297 -13.20 -0.74 -28.11
CA GLU A 297 -12.85 -0.63 -26.68
C GLU A 297 -12.59 0.84 -26.35
N PHE A 298 -12.92 1.27 -25.12
CA PHE A 298 -12.81 2.69 -24.72
C PHE A 298 -13.70 3.66 -25.50
N GLY A 299 -14.70 3.16 -26.25
CA GLY A 299 -15.54 3.98 -27.12
C GLY A 299 -16.31 5.10 -26.40
N TYR A 300 -16.52 4.97 -25.08
CA TYR A 300 -17.15 5.99 -24.25
C TYR A 300 -16.24 7.14 -23.81
N LEU A 301 -14.91 6.99 -23.86
CA LEU A 301 -13.97 7.95 -23.24
C LEU A 301 -14.13 9.38 -23.76
N ARG A 302 -14.34 9.54 -25.08
CA ARG A 302 -14.48 10.86 -25.72
C ARG A 302 -15.62 11.69 -25.13
N TYR A 303 -16.68 11.05 -24.64
CA TYR A 303 -17.86 11.72 -24.10
C TYR A 303 -17.65 12.23 -22.65
N PHE A 304 -16.67 11.69 -21.93
CA PHE A 304 -16.33 12.16 -20.59
C PHE A 304 -15.39 13.38 -20.58
N LEU A 305 -14.66 13.64 -21.68
CA LEU A 305 -13.61 14.66 -21.69
C LEU A 305 -14.08 16.07 -21.29
N PRO A 306 -15.24 16.58 -21.76
CA PRO A 306 -15.73 17.89 -21.33
C PRO A 306 -16.05 17.91 -19.83
N SER A 307 -16.67 16.84 -19.33
CA SER A 307 -17.01 16.66 -17.92
C SER A 307 -15.77 16.65 -17.03
N MET A 308 -14.71 15.99 -17.48
CA MET A 308 -13.44 15.89 -16.74
C MET A 308 -12.63 17.20 -16.79
N GLN A 309 -12.59 17.87 -17.94
CA GLN A 309 -11.74 19.04 -18.15
C GLN A 309 -12.34 20.30 -17.53
N ASP A 310 -13.58 20.59 -17.91
CA ASP A 310 -14.26 21.86 -17.67
C ASP A 310 -15.41 21.72 -16.66
N GLY A 311 -15.75 20.49 -16.26
CA GLY A 311 -16.86 20.25 -15.35
C GLY A 311 -18.22 20.51 -15.99
N VAL A 312 -18.33 20.31 -17.31
CA VAL A 312 -19.55 20.56 -18.08
C VAL A 312 -19.98 19.34 -18.89
N THR A 313 -21.29 19.16 -19.00
CA THR A 313 -21.91 18.30 -20.01
C THR A 313 -22.64 19.16 -21.03
N TYR A 314 -22.89 18.62 -22.23
CA TYR A 314 -23.67 19.29 -23.25
C TYR A 314 -24.91 18.47 -23.57
N VAL A 315 -26.09 19.05 -23.32
CA VAL A 315 -27.38 18.43 -23.67
C VAL A 315 -28.00 19.28 -24.77
N HIS A 316 -28.11 18.72 -25.97
CA HIS A 316 -28.54 19.45 -27.18
C HIS A 316 -27.74 20.75 -27.41
N GLY A 317 -26.43 20.72 -27.17
CA GLY A 317 -25.53 21.87 -27.31
C GLY A 317 -25.56 22.88 -26.17
N ILE A 318 -26.43 22.71 -25.17
CA ILE A 318 -26.52 23.61 -24.01
C ILE A 318 -25.56 23.13 -22.90
N PRO A 319 -24.63 23.97 -22.42
CA PRO A 319 -23.71 23.59 -21.36
C PRO A 319 -24.43 23.47 -20.01
N ARG A 320 -24.17 22.37 -19.30
CA ARG A 320 -24.67 22.10 -17.95
C ARG A 320 -23.49 21.82 -17.02
N TYR A 321 -23.28 22.71 -16.05
CA TYR A 321 -22.22 22.56 -15.06
C TYR A 321 -22.55 21.45 -14.05
N ILE A 322 -21.55 20.64 -13.74
CA ILE A 322 -21.64 19.50 -12.83
C ILE A 322 -21.47 19.97 -11.38
N GLY A 323 -20.49 20.84 -11.14
CA GLY A 323 -20.08 21.29 -9.81
C GLY A 323 -19.09 20.34 -9.12
N ARG A 324 -19.03 20.40 -7.79
CA ARG A 324 -18.05 19.65 -6.98
C ARG A 324 -18.43 18.18 -6.92
N SER A 325 -17.68 17.31 -7.58
CA SER A 325 -17.90 15.86 -7.60
C SER A 325 -16.59 15.09 -7.75
N VAL A 326 -16.60 13.80 -7.45
CA VAL A 326 -15.47 12.90 -7.67
C VAL A 326 -15.89 11.90 -8.74
N PHE A 327 -15.15 11.84 -9.84
CA PHE A 327 -15.34 10.85 -10.90
C PHE A 327 -14.29 9.76 -10.73
N VAL A 328 -14.75 8.53 -10.58
CA VAL A 328 -13.91 7.35 -10.45
C VAL A 328 -14.16 6.47 -11.65
N PHE A 329 -13.13 6.22 -12.45
CA PHE A 329 -13.18 5.36 -13.62
C PHE A 329 -12.55 4.02 -13.26
N ALA A 330 -13.36 2.98 -13.19
CA ALA A 330 -12.92 1.64 -12.79
C ALA A 330 -12.92 0.68 -13.99
N GLY A 331 -11.75 0.15 -14.32
CA GLY A 331 -11.55 -0.73 -15.47
C GLY A 331 -11.19 -2.14 -15.05
N GLY A 332 -11.51 -3.11 -15.89
CA GLY A 332 -11.19 -4.53 -15.70
C GLY A 332 -10.44 -5.17 -16.86
N VAL A 333 -10.52 -4.60 -18.07
CA VAL A 333 -9.88 -5.09 -19.30
C VAL A 333 -8.38 -4.80 -19.26
N LYS A 334 -7.99 -3.60 -18.78
CA LYS A 334 -6.59 -3.30 -18.45
C LYS A 334 -6.42 -3.30 -16.93
N GLU A 335 -5.69 -4.29 -16.44
CA GLU A 335 -5.54 -4.53 -14.99
C GLU A 335 -4.58 -3.55 -14.30
N SER A 336 -3.86 -2.71 -15.05
CA SER A 336 -2.91 -1.73 -14.49
C SER A 336 -2.75 -0.48 -15.35
N TRP A 337 -2.26 0.60 -14.73
CA TRP A 337 -1.81 1.81 -15.42
C TRP A 337 -0.74 1.54 -16.48
N GLU A 338 0.23 0.70 -16.15
CA GLU A 338 1.32 0.31 -17.06
C GLU A 338 0.74 -0.34 -18.34
N ALA A 339 -0.31 -1.15 -18.21
CA ALA A 339 -1.00 -1.74 -19.36
C ALA A 339 -1.70 -0.70 -20.25
N MET A 340 -2.17 0.41 -19.68
CA MET A 340 -2.72 1.54 -20.44
C MET A 340 -1.62 2.32 -21.17
N GLU A 341 -0.49 2.57 -20.52
CA GLU A 341 0.66 3.27 -21.13
C GLU A 341 1.22 2.51 -22.34
N ARG A 342 1.30 1.17 -22.24
CA ARG A 342 1.76 0.31 -23.33
C ARG A 342 0.91 0.43 -24.60
N LEU A 343 -0.38 0.79 -24.50
CA LEU A 343 -1.23 1.04 -25.68
C LEU A 343 -0.74 2.23 -26.52
N LEU A 344 0.04 3.14 -25.92
CA LEU A 344 0.53 4.36 -26.57
C LEU A 344 1.96 4.23 -27.10
N VAL A 345 2.68 3.17 -26.71
CA VAL A 345 4.13 2.99 -26.98
C VAL A 345 4.41 1.72 -27.82
N GLN A 346 3.38 1.10 -28.38
CA GLN A 346 3.53 -0.10 -29.21
C GLN A 346 4.06 0.19 -30.63
N GLU A 347 4.69 -0.83 -31.24
CA GLU A 347 5.30 -0.74 -32.58
C GLU A 347 4.28 -0.51 -33.70
N ASP A 348 3.05 -1.02 -33.53
CA ASP A 348 1.97 -0.85 -34.49
C ASP A 348 1.44 0.59 -34.48
N LYS A 349 1.84 1.35 -35.49
CA LYS A 349 1.45 2.75 -35.70
C LYS A 349 -0.06 2.92 -35.89
N GLU A 350 -0.74 1.97 -36.52
CA GLU A 350 -2.19 2.06 -36.74
C GLU A 350 -2.95 1.83 -35.43
N ALA A 351 -2.50 0.89 -34.61
CA ALA A 351 -3.07 0.69 -33.28
C ALA A 351 -2.85 1.90 -32.36
N VAL A 352 -1.67 2.54 -32.38
CA VAL A 352 -1.43 3.80 -31.65
C VAL A 352 -2.34 4.93 -32.15
N LYS A 353 -2.53 5.03 -33.47
CA LYS A 353 -3.43 6.03 -34.08
C LYS A 353 -4.89 5.78 -33.70
N LEU A 354 -5.32 4.53 -33.61
CA LEU A 354 -6.63 4.15 -33.10
C LEU A 354 -6.83 4.63 -31.66
N MET A 355 -5.86 4.38 -30.77
CA MET A 355 -5.93 4.81 -29.36
C MET A 355 -5.99 6.34 -29.22
N LYS A 356 -5.26 7.08 -30.07
CA LYS A 356 -5.38 8.56 -30.16
C LYS A 356 -6.75 9.00 -30.64
N THR A 357 -7.34 8.28 -31.59
CA THR A 357 -8.68 8.56 -32.13
C THR A 357 -9.76 8.32 -31.08
N LEU A 358 -9.58 7.29 -30.26
CA LEU A 358 -10.41 6.97 -29.08
C LEU A 358 -10.14 7.88 -27.88
N LYS A 359 -9.24 8.85 -28.01
CA LYS A 359 -8.92 9.85 -26.97
C LYS A 359 -8.40 9.25 -25.66
N VAL A 360 -7.75 8.09 -25.73
CA VAL A 360 -7.11 7.45 -24.57
C VAL A 360 -6.05 8.38 -23.93
N PRO A 361 -5.13 9.03 -24.68
CA PRO A 361 -4.17 9.95 -24.08
C PRO A 361 -4.83 11.17 -23.41
N ASP A 362 -5.86 11.73 -24.06
CA ASP A 362 -6.64 12.85 -23.52
C ASP A 362 -7.29 12.48 -22.18
N PHE A 363 -7.90 11.30 -22.10
CA PHE A 363 -8.48 10.78 -20.86
C PHE A 363 -7.41 10.60 -19.77
N MET A 364 -6.30 9.92 -20.08
CA MET A 364 -5.21 9.64 -19.14
C MET A 364 -4.65 10.93 -18.53
N SER A 365 -4.43 11.97 -19.34
CA SER A 365 -3.92 13.28 -18.87
C SER A 365 -4.84 14.03 -17.89
N ARG A 366 -6.13 13.67 -17.84
CA ARG A 366 -7.13 14.29 -16.98
C ARG A 366 -7.28 13.61 -15.63
N LEU A 367 -6.72 12.41 -15.45
CA LEU A 367 -6.67 11.75 -14.15
C LEU A 367 -5.73 12.50 -13.19
N ARG A 368 -6.05 12.46 -11.90
CA ARG A 368 -5.25 13.07 -10.83
C ARG A 368 -4.62 12.06 -9.90
N VAL A 369 -5.25 10.90 -9.76
CA VAL A 369 -4.76 9.78 -8.99
C VAL A 369 -5.08 8.52 -9.79
N VAL A 370 -4.14 7.58 -9.76
CA VAL A 370 -4.31 6.25 -10.33
C VAL A 370 -4.03 5.22 -9.23
N LEU A 371 -4.92 4.25 -9.10
CA LEU A 371 -4.82 3.16 -8.15
C LEU A 371 -4.81 1.84 -8.90
N ASP A 372 -3.67 1.13 -8.85
CA ASP A 372 -3.59 -0.27 -9.27
C ASP A 372 -3.92 -1.16 -8.06
N ILE A 373 -4.96 -1.99 -8.17
CA ILE A 373 -5.31 -2.97 -7.15
C ILE A 373 -5.00 -4.37 -7.68
N GLU A 374 -3.97 -4.99 -7.11
CA GLU A 374 -3.58 -6.35 -7.48
C GLU A 374 -4.67 -7.37 -7.12
N GLY A 375 -4.68 -8.50 -7.83
CA GLY A 375 -5.53 -9.63 -7.51
C GLY A 375 -5.14 -10.32 -6.19
N ILE A 376 -5.81 -11.43 -5.92
CA ILE A 376 -5.53 -12.30 -4.76
C ILE A 376 -5.23 -13.74 -5.17
N ASP A 377 -5.04 -14.00 -6.46
CA ASP A 377 -4.78 -15.35 -6.95
C ASP A 377 -3.36 -15.76 -6.62
N ILE A 378 -3.19 -17.03 -6.23
CA ILE A 378 -1.88 -17.61 -5.89
C ILE A 378 -1.46 -18.47 -7.09
N PRO A 379 -0.42 -18.05 -7.84
CA PRO A 379 0.14 -18.87 -8.92
C PRO A 379 0.67 -20.21 -8.38
N GLU A 380 0.45 -21.29 -9.14
CA GLU A 380 0.96 -22.63 -8.77
C GLU A 380 2.48 -22.66 -8.63
N GLY A 381 3.18 -21.81 -9.38
CA GLY A 381 4.64 -21.68 -9.33
C GLY A 381 5.17 -21.28 -7.94
N LEU A 382 4.36 -20.63 -7.11
CA LEU A 382 4.76 -20.22 -5.75
C LEU A 382 4.59 -21.34 -4.72
N LEU A 383 3.85 -22.41 -5.04
CA LEU A 383 3.51 -23.50 -4.13
C LEU A 383 4.43 -24.71 -4.33
N ARG A 384 5.75 -24.46 -4.35
CA ARG A 384 6.78 -25.47 -4.61
C ARG A 384 7.93 -25.37 -3.60
N ASP A 385 8.57 -26.50 -3.34
CA ASP A 385 9.71 -26.57 -2.41
C ASP A 385 10.96 -25.84 -2.94
N SER A 386 11.05 -25.62 -4.25
CA SER A 386 12.14 -24.91 -4.93
C SER A 386 11.85 -23.40 -5.15
N ALA A 387 10.93 -22.82 -4.39
CA ALA A 387 10.62 -21.40 -4.51
C ALA A 387 11.79 -20.54 -4.01
N THR A 388 12.12 -19.45 -4.71
CA THR A 388 13.15 -18.50 -4.26
C THR A 388 12.62 -17.63 -3.12
N ASP A 389 13.50 -16.94 -2.41
CA ASP A 389 13.09 -16.04 -1.32
C ASP A 389 12.15 -14.93 -1.82
N GLU A 390 12.35 -14.41 -3.03
CA GLU A 390 11.45 -13.43 -3.65
C GLU A 390 10.06 -14.02 -3.93
N GLU A 391 9.99 -15.27 -4.40
CA GLU A 391 8.73 -15.99 -4.63
C GLU A 391 8.00 -16.27 -3.31
N LEU A 392 8.74 -16.54 -2.22
CA LEU A 392 8.17 -16.73 -0.89
C LEU A 392 7.59 -15.43 -0.32
N GLU A 393 8.25 -14.29 -0.52
CA GLU A 393 7.72 -12.99 -0.12
C GLU A 393 6.52 -12.55 -0.96
N GLU A 394 6.49 -12.90 -2.26
CA GLU A 394 5.29 -12.75 -3.08
C GLU A 394 4.13 -13.60 -2.57
N LEU A 395 4.38 -14.87 -2.24
CA LEU A 395 3.38 -15.74 -1.64
C LEU A 395 2.87 -15.17 -0.31
N ARG A 396 3.76 -14.70 0.57
CA ARG A 396 3.40 -14.07 1.85
C ARG A 396 2.47 -12.89 1.63
N ARG A 397 2.81 -11.99 0.70
CA ARG A 397 2.00 -10.81 0.35
C ARG A 397 0.57 -11.21 -0.06
N LEU A 398 0.45 -12.17 -0.97
CA LEU A 398 -0.85 -12.66 -1.45
C LEU A 398 -1.67 -13.32 -0.33
N LEU A 399 -1.03 -14.14 0.51
CA LEU A 399 -1.67 -14.80 1.64
C LEU A 399 -2.11 -13.80 2.72
N LEU A 400 -1.28 -12.79 3.04
CA LEU A 400 -1.65 -11.74 3.99
C LEU A 400 -2.84 -10.93 3.49
N LYS A 401 -2.84 -10.56 2.20
CA LYS A 401 -3.98 -9.88 1.58
C LYS A 401 -5.26 -10.71 1.67
N ARG A 402 -5.18 -12.01 1.39
CA ARG A 402 -6.31 -12.94 1.61
C ARG A 402 -6.72 -13.00 3.08
N ALA A 403 -5.77 -13.08 4.01
CA ALA A 403 -6.06 -13.12 5.44
C ALA A 403 -6.79 -11.85 5.89
N PHE A 404 -6.43 -10.67 5.40
CA PHE A 404 -7.14 -9.43 5.68
C PHE A 404 -8.58 -9.46 5.18
N ILE A 405 -8.80 -9.94 3.95
CA ILE A 405 -10.15 -10.06 3.36
C ILE A 405 -10.98 -11.08 4.14
N ILE A 406 -10.44 -12.27 4.40
CA ILE A 406 -11.13 -13.34 5.15
C ILE A 406 -11.49 -12.84 6.55
N ALA A 407 -10.54 -12.22 7.28
CA ALA A 407 -10.79 -11.69 8.61
C ALA A 407 -11.90 -10.64 8.62
N HIS A 408 -11.90 -9.73 7.64
CA HIS A 408 -12.97 -8.74 7.47
C HIS A 408 -14.32 -9.42 7.21
N GLN A 409 -14.39 -10.33 6.24
CA GLN A 409 -15.64 -11.01 5.87
C GLN A 409 -16.20 -11.86 7.02
N MET A 410 -15.34 -12.56 7.76
CA MET A 410 -15.76 -13.31 8.95
C MET A 410 -16.25 -12.39 10.07
N ASN A 411 -15.64 -11.22 10.25
CA ASN A 411 -16.10 -10.25 11.25
C ASN A 411 -17.39 -9.53 10.81
N SER A 412 -17.69 -9.47 9.50
CA SER A 412 -18.93 -8.90 8.98
C SER A 412 -20.08 -9.91 9.08
N HIS A 413 -19.90 -11.13 8.56
CA HIS A 413 -20.97 -12.13 8.45
C HIS A 413 -21.08 -13.06 9.66
N TRP A 414 -19.98 -13.36 10.36
CA TRP A 414 -19.94 -14.38 11.42
C TRP A 414 -19.57 -13.80 12.80
N LYS A 415 -20.13 -12.63 13.15
CA LYS A 415 -19.90 -11.96 14.45
C LYS A 415 -20.21 -12.85 15.67
N LYS A 416 -21.20 -13.74 15.54
CA LYS A 416 -21.71 -14.58 16.63
C LYS A 416 -21.20 -16.03 16.61
N ALA A 417 -20.40 -16.41 15.60
CA ALA A 417 -19.89 -17.78 15.50
C ALA A 417 -18.83 -18.03 16.60
N ALA A 418 -19.09 -18.98 17.49
CA ALA A 418 -18.36 -19.11 18.75
C ALA A 418 -16.96 -19.73 18.64
N ARG A 419 -16.66 -20.52 17.59
CA ARG A 419 -15.32 -21.07 17.39
C ARG A 419 -15.00 -21.31 15.92
N LYS A 420 -13.97 -20.63 15.43
CA LYS A 420 -13.51 -20.70 14.04
C LYS A 420 -12.26 -21.58 14.03
N THR A 421 -12.38 -22.78 13.44
CA THR A 421 -11.30 -23.78 13.45
C THR A 421 -10.17 -23.39 12.50
N SER A 422 -8.95 -23.77 12.84
CA SER A 422 -7.76 -23.56 12.02
C SER A 422 -7.83 -24.26 10.66
N GLY A 423 -8.42 -25.46 10.58
CA GLY A 423 -8.60 -26.16 9.30
C GLY A 423 -9.53 -25.44 8.34
N LEU A 424 -10.62 -24.87 8.88
CA LEU A 424 -11.51 -23.96 8.15
C LEU A 424 -10.73 -22.76 7.58
N LEU A 425 -9.97 -22.07 8.44
CA LEU A 425 -9.21 -20.88 8.03
C LEU A 425 -8.12 -21.23 7.03
N LEU A 426 -7.44 -22.37 7.21
CA LEU A 426 -6.45 -22.87 6.28
C LEU A 426 -7.08 -23.08 4.90
N ARG A 427 -8.21 -23.79 4.85
CA ARG A 427 -8.91 -24.09 3.60
C ARG A 427 -9.29 -22.81 2.86
N LEU A 428 -9.82 -21.81 3.57
CA LEU A 428 -10.12 -20.49 2.99
C LEU A 428 -8.85 -19.78 2.51
N LEU A 429 -7.75 -19.87 3.27
CA LEU A 429 -6.51 -19.19 2.93
C LEU A 429 -5.87 -19.74 1.64
N ILE A 430 -5.86 -21.07 1.47
CA ILE A 430 -5.17 -21.73 0.34
C ILE A 430 -6.07 -22.03 -0.86
N ALA A 431 -7.39 -21.87 -0.76
CA ALA A 431 -8.32 -22.21 -1.84
C ALA A 431 -7.97 -21.50 -3.17
N LYS A 432 -8.32 -22.14 -4.28
CA LYS A 432 -8.23 -21.52 -5.61
C LYS A 432 -9.56 -20.82 -5.90
N TYR A 433 -9.56 -19.50 -5.84
CA TYR A 433 -10.74 -18.68 -6.09
C TYR A 433 -10.88 -18.37 -7.58
N LYS A 434 -12.13 -18.33 -8.08
CA LYS A 434 -12.40 -18.08 -9.50
C LYS A 434 -12.63 -16.61 -9.83
N PHE A 435 -13.11 -15.83 -8.85
CA PHE A 435 -13.52 -14.44 -9.03
C PHE A 435 -13.01 -13.53 -7.89
N GLY A 436 -11.74 -13.70 -7.49
CA GLY A 436 -11.09 -12.88 -6.48
C GLY A 436 -11.86 -12.81 -5.15
N ALA A 437 -11.91 -11.62 -4.54
CA ALA A 437 -12.53 -11.41 -3.23
C ALA A 437 -14.04 -11.68 -3.20
N ARG A 438 -14.74 -11.53 -4.34
CA ARG A 438 -16.17 -11.88 -4.45
C ARG A 438 -16.41 -13.36 -4.20
N SER A 439 -15.44 -14.21 -4.59
CA SER A 439 -15.53 -15.65 -4.31
C SER A 439 -15.30 -15.97 -2.83
N ILE A 440 -14.43 -15.23 -2.14
CA ILE A 440 -14.27 -15.36 -0.69
C ILE A 440 -15.57 -14.99 0.02
N GLU A 441 -16.14 -13.83 -0.33
CA GLU A 441 -17.42 -13.35 0.22
C GLU A 441 -18.54 -14.35 0.00
N ALA A 442 -18.76 -14.78 -1.25
CA ALA A 442 -19.82 -15.75 -1.58
C ALA A 442 -19.65 -17.09 -0.85
N VAL A 443 -18.43 -17.59 -0.71
CA VAL A 443 -18.17 -18.82 0.07
C VAL A 443 -18.53 -18.62 1.54
N ILE A 444 -18.12 -17.51 2.15
CA ILE A 444 -18.37 -17.22 3.58
C ILE A 444 -19.86 -16.93 3.84
N GLU A 445 -20.53 -16.24 2.92
CA GLU A 445 -21.96 -15.90 3.02
C GLU A 445 -22.85 -17.13 2.83
N ALA A 446 -22.58 -17.96 1.80
CA ALA A 446 -23.33 -19.18 1.54
C ALA A 446 -23.04 -20.30 2.57
N SER A 447 -22.02 -20.12 3.41
CA SER A 447 -21.79 -20.99 4.55
C SER A 447 -22.95 -20.87 5.55
N HIS A 448 -23.58 -21.98 5.93
CA HIS A 448 -24.54 -21.99 7.04
C HIS A 448 -23.92 -21.61 8.39
N ALA A 449 -22.59 -21.44 8.43
CA ALA A 449 -21.79 -20.39 9.08
C ALA A 449 -22.31 -19.60 10.32
N ALA A 450 -23.33 -18.79 10.08
CA ALA A 450 -23.64 -17.69 11.00
C ALA A 450 -24.37 -18.11 12.28
N ASN A 451 -24.99 -19.30 12.31
CA ASN A 451 -25.96 -19.69 13.34
C ASN A 451 -25.56 -20.89 14.22
N ARG A 452 -24.32 -21.40 14.12
CA ARG A 452 -23.88 -22.54 14.96
C ARG A 452 -22.64 -22.23 15.82
N LEU A 453 -22.53 -22.97 16.93
CA LEU A 453 -21.50 -22.80 17.96
C LEU A 453 -20.15 -23.42 17.58
N VAL A 454 -20.10 -24.39 16.65
CA VAL A 454 -18.88 -25.10 16.22
C VAL A 454 -18.94 -25.35 14.71
N TYR A 455 -17.84 -25.06 13.99
CA TYR A 455 -17.69 -25.31 12.55
C TYR A 455 -16.50 -26.21 12.23
N GLY A 456 -16.76 -27.31 11.52
CA GLY A 456 -15.76 -28.21 10.94
C GLY A 456 -15.63 -28.10 9.42
N LEU A 457 -14.62 -28.77 8.85
CA LEU A 457 -14.32 -28.79 7.40
C LEU A 457 -15.48 -29.23 6.48
N PRO A 458 -16.40 -30.16 6.86
CA PRO A 458 -17.50 -30.58 5.97
C PRO A 458 -18.57 -29.50 5.73
N GLU A 459 -18.50 -28.37 6.43
CA GLU A 459 -19.66 -27.48 6.65
C GLU A 459 -19.47 -26.07 6.09
N LEU A 460 -18.34 -25.81 5.42
CA LEU A 460 -18.04 -24.52 4.80
C LEU A 460 -19.10 -24.18 3.75
N ILE A 461 -19.28 -25.05 2.78
CA ILE A 461 -20.30 -24.93 1.73
C ILE A 461 -20.35 -26.29 1.06
N THR A 462 -21.53 -26.75 0.64
CA THR A 462 -21.63 -28.04 -0.03
C THR A 462 -20.78 -28.02 -1.32
N PRO A 463 -20.06 -29.10 -1.67
CA PRO A 463 -19.19 -29.12 -2.86
C PRO A 463 -19.87 -28.62 -4.16
N PRO A 464 -21.18 -28.91 -4.41
CA PRO A 464 -21.89 -28.37 -5.58
C PRO A 464 -22.05 -26.85 -5.62
N ALA A 465 -22.13 -26.18 -4.46
CA ALA A 465 -22.20 -24.72 -4.37
C ALA A 465 -20.80 -24.09 -4.31
N ALA A 466 -19.84 -24.77 -3.66
CA ALA A 466 -18.43 -24.37 -3.61
C ALA A 466 -17.82 -24.20 -5.00
N ARG A 467 -18.09 -25.15 -5.92
CA ARG A 467 -17.46 -25.23 -7.25
C ARG A 467 -17.66 -23.98 -8.13
N ILE A 468 -18.64 -23.14 -7.82
CA ILE A 468 -18.89 -21.88 -8.56
C ILE A 468 -17.79 -20.87 -8.22
N HIS A 469 -17.32 -20.84 -6.97
CA HIS A 469 -16.46 -19.78 -6.45
C HIS A 469 -15.06 -20.25 -6.10
N ALA A 470 -14.91 -21.51 -5.65
CA ALA A 470 -13.66 -22.03 -5.13
C ALA A 470 -13.43 -23.50 -5.51
N GLU A 471 -12.16 -23.84 -5.68
CA GLU A 471 -11.64 -25.19 -5.75
C GLU A 471 -10.75 -25.45 -4.52
N TRP A 472 -11.04 -26.53 -3.80
CA TRP A 472 -10.33 -26.88 -2.57
C TRP A 472 -9.04 -27.62 -2.89
N ARG A 473 -7.90 -27.12 -2.39
CA ARG A 473 -6.59 -27.78 -2.52
C ARG A 473 -6.42 -28.88 -1.47
N ILE A 474 -7.17 -29.98 -1.60
CA ILE A 474 -7.23 -31.06 -0.60
C ILE A 474 -5.86 -31.70 -0.36
N ASP A 475 -5.06 -31.90 -1.41
CA ASP A 475 -3.74 -32.54 -1.27
C ASP A 475 -2.74 -31.63 -0.54
N LEU A 476 -2.80 -30.32 -0.80
CA LEU A 476 -2.00 -29.33 -0.07
C LEU A 476 -2.44 -29.25 1.39
N GLU A 477 -3.75 -29.25 1.66
CA GLU A 477 -4.30 -29.29 3.02
C GLU A 477 -3.79 -30.51 3.79
N ARG A 478 -3.85 -31.71 3.19
CA ARG A 478 -3.32 -32.95 3.79
C ARG A 478 -1.82 -32.88 4.04
N ARG A 479 -1.06 -32.32 3.09
CA ARG A 479 0.39 -32.14 3.22
C ARG A 479 0.74 -31.22 4.39
N LEU A 480 0.04 -30.09 4.51
CA LEU A 480 0.20 -29.14 5.63
C LEU A 480 -0.16 -29.78 6.97
N ASP A 481 -1.24 -30.55 7.04
CA ASP A 481 -1.65 -31.29 8.24
C ASP A 481 -0.63 -32.36 8.66
N ARG A 482 0.02 -33.03 7.70
CA ARG A 482 1.07 -34.01 7.96
C ARG A 482 2.31 -33.35 8.55
N ILE A 483 2.84 -32.32 7.88
CA ILE A 483 4.04 -31.59 8.32
C ILE A 483 3.82 -30.96 9.69
N ARG A 484 2.62 -30.41 9.95
CA ARG A 484 2.26 -29.92 11.27
C ARG A 484 2.44 -30.98 12.37
N ARG A 485 2.00 -32.22 12.12
CA ARG A 485 2.09 -33.31 13.11
C ARG A 485 3.53 -33.72 13.34
N GLU A 486 4.32 -33.79 12.26
CA GLU A 486 5.75 -34.13 12.30
C GLU A 486 6.55 -33.06 13.07
N GLU A 487 6.25 -31.77 12.85
CA GLU A 487 6.94 -30.63 13.45
C GLU A 487 6.35 -30.19 14.82
N GLY A 488 5.31 -30.87 15.32
CA GLY A 488 4.71 -30.57 16.63
C GLY A 488 4.03 -29.20 16.74
N LEU A 489 3.62 -28.59 15.62
CA LEU A 489 3.10 -27.22 15.54
C LEU A 489 1.65 -27.07 16.03
N ARG A 490 1.37 -27.45 17.29
CA ARG A 490 0.02 -27.41 17.88
C ARG A 490 -0.50 -25.98 18.07
N GLY A 491 0.37 -24.98 18.31
CA GLY A 491 -0.05 -23.60 18.57
C GLY A 491 -0.71 -22.90 17.36
N VAL A 492 -0.30 -23.26 16.15
CA VAL A 492 -0.87 -22.73 14.90
C VAL A 492 -2.31 -23.23 14.70
N TRP A 493 -2.70 -24.35 15.31
CA TRP A 493 -3.98 -25.04 15.07
C TRP A 493 -5.00 -24.96 16.19
#